data_AF-A0A928LWR9-F1
#
_entry.id   AF-A0A928LWR9-F1
#
_cell.length_a   1.000
_cell.length_b   1.000
_cell.length_c   1.000
_cell.angle_alpha   90.00
_cell.angle_beta   90.00
_cell.angle_gamma   90.00
#
_symmetry.space_group_name_H-M   'P 1'
#
loop_
_entity.id
_entity.type
_entity.pdbx_description
1 polymer ?
#
loop_
_entity_poly.entity_id
_entity_poly.type
_entity_poly.pdbx_seq_one_letter_code
_entity_poly.pdbx_strand_id
1 'polypeptide(L)' 'MATPEQIGWAIRTLQKRAQELGYPPKKADFDDATRARIKTFLGPWPRALEQAGLKPTPPNGRKQKAQV' A
#
# COMPACT_ATOMS: atom_id res chain seq x y z
N MET A 1 -3.12 -7.00 18.66
CA MET A 1 -3.21 -5.63 18.12
C MET A 1 -2.01 -5.39 17.21
N ALA A 2 -2.20 -4.83 16.01
CA ALA A 2 -1.08 -4.47 15.16
C ALA A 2 -0.37 -3.24 15.77
N THR A 3 0.96 -3.26 15.80
CA THR A 3 1.72 -2.11 16.31
C THR A 3 1.71 -0.96 15.29
N PRO A 4 1.83 0.29 15.73
CA PRO A 4 1.96 1.43 14.81
C PRO A 4 3.13 1.26 13.82
N GLU A 5 4.20 0.58 14.25
CA GLU A 5 5.34 0.23 13.39
C GLU A 5 4.96 -0.76 12.27
N GLN A 6 4.14 -1.77 12.57
CA GLN A 6 3.64 -2.73 11.58
C GLN A 6 2.69 -2.08 10.57
N ILE A 7 1.84 -1.17 11.04
CA ILE A 7 0.94 -0.37 10.20
C ILE A 7 1.77 0.50 9.24
N GLY A 8 2.78 1.20 9.76
CA GLY A 8 3.70 2.01 8.95
C GLY A 8 4.47 1.19 7.92
N TRP A 9 4.95 0.01 8.30
CA TRP A 9 5.60 -0.93 7.37
C TRP A 9 4.66 -1.37 6.24
N ALA A 10 3.40 -1.71 6.55
CA ALA A 10 2.44 -2.14 5.55
C ALA A 10 2.11 -1.02 4.55
N ILE A 11 1.92 0.20 5.03
CA ILE A 11 1.69 1.38 4.18
C ILE A 11 2.89 1.62 3.27
N ARG A 12 4.11 1.66 3.82
CA ARG A 12 5.33 1.89 3.04
C ARG A 12 5.55 0.80 1.99
N THR A 13 5.26 -0.46 2.33
CA THR A 13 5.34 -1.59 1.40
C THR A 13 4.39 -1.41 0.23
N LEU A 14 3.13 -1.07 0.50
CA LEU A 14 2.13 -0.80 -0.53
C LEU A 14 2.53 0.39 -1.41
N GLN A 15 3.00 1.49 -0.82
CA GLN A 15 3.44 2.68 -1.56
C GLN A 15 4.66 2.42 -2.43
N LYS A 16 5.68 1.74 -1.90
CA LYS A 16 6.88 1.38 -2.66
C LYS A 16 6.53 0.53 -3.87
N ARG A 17 5.68 -0.48 -3.69
CA ARG A 17 5.24 -1.33 -4.80
C ARG A 17 4.40 -0.56 -5.82
N ALA A 18 3.54 0.34 -5.37
CA ALA A 18 2.79 1.22 -6.26
C ALA A 18 3.69 2.13 -7.10
N GLN A 19 4.79 2.61 -6.52
CA GLN A 19 5.79 3.43 -7.24
C GLN A 19 6.53 2.62 -8.30
N GLU A 20 6.94 1.38 -7.98
CA GLU A 20 7.60 0.49 -8.94
C GLU A 20 6.69 0.09 -10.10
N LEU A 21 5.41 -0.16 -9.81
CA LEU A 21 4.44 -0.59 -10.81
C LEU A 21 3.84 0.59 -11.59
N GLY A 22 3.85 1.80 -11.04
CA GLY A 22 3.14 2.96 -11.58
C GLY A 22 1.62 2.89 -11.42
N TYR A 23 1.10 1.88 -10.72
CA TYR A 23 -0.33 1.67 -10.43
C TYR A 23 -0.51 1.07 -9.03
N PRO A 24 -1.69 1.21 -8.40
CA PRO A 24 -1.95 0.63 -7.09
C PRO A 24 -1.82 -0.90 -7.13
N PRO A 25 -0.94 -1.50 -6.31
CA PRO A 25 -0.64 -2.92 -6.37
C PRO A 25 -1.86 -3.73 -5.95
N LYS A 26 -2.09 -4.83 -6.65
CA LYS A 26 -3.17 -5.75 -6.35
C LYS A 26 -2.67 -6.77 -5.32
N LYS A 27 -3.62 -7.43 -4.67
CA LYS A 27 -3.34 -8.55 -3.76
C LYS A 27 -2.50 -9.68 -4.39
N ALA A 28 -2.50 -9.79 -5.71
CA ALA A 28 -1.74 -10.79 -6.47
C ALA A 28 -0.29 -10.35 -6.78
N ASP A 29 0.04 -9.07 -6.60
CA ASP A 29 1.40 -8.55 -6.79
C ASP A 29 2.32 -8.81 -5.58
N PHE A 30 1.81 -9.50 -4.56
CA PHE A 30 2.49 -9.82 -3.32
C PHE A 30 2.39 -11.32 -3.01
N ASP A 31 3.43 -11.84 -2.36
CA ASP A 31 3.41 -13.18 -1.75
C ASP A 31 2.30 -13.32 -0.71
N ASP A 32 1.82 -14.54 -0.52
CA ASP A 32 0.74 -14.84 0.42
C ASP A 32 1.08 -14.40 1.85
N ALA A 33 2.33 -14.59 2.27
CA ALA A 33 2.83 -14.12 3.57
C ALA A 33 2.76 -12.60 3.73
N THR A 34 3.18 -11.84 2.70
CA THR A 34 3.16 -10.37 2.70
C THR A 34 1.73 -9.86 2.69
N ARG A 35 0.88 -10.44 1.85
CA ARG A 35 -0.55 -10.13 1.78
C ARG A 35 -1.25 -10.40 3.11
N ALA A 36 -0.99 -11.54 3.74
CA ALA A 36 -1.55 -11.89 5.04
C ALA A 36 -1.11 -10.91 6.13
N ARG A 37 0.17 -10.51 6.14
CA ARG A 37 0.69 -9.48 7.06
C ARG A 37 -0.01 -8.13 6.86
N ILE A 38 -0.05 -7.62 5.63
CA ILE A 38 -0.74 -6.36 5.30
C ILE A 38 -2.21 -6.43 5.73
N LYS A 39 -2.88 -7.54 5.46
CA LYS A 39 -4.27 -7.76 5.88
C LYS A 39 -4.44 -7.77 7.39
N THR A 40 -3.52 -8.38 8.13
CA THR A 40 -3.54 -8.40 9.60
C THR A 40 -3.29 -7.02 10.19
N PHE A 41 -2.45 -6.21 9.55
CA PHE A 41 -2.06 -4.89 10.08
C PHE A 41 -3.06 -3.79 9.70
N LEU A 42 -3.44 -3.71 8.42
CA LEU A 42 -4.30 -2.65 7.89
C LEU A 42 -5.77 -3.08 7.76
N GLY A 43 -6.06 -4.35 7.99
CA GLY A 43 -7.38 -4.92 7.81
C GLY A 43 -7.67 -5.27 6.33
N PRO A 44 -8.93 -5.21 5.89
CA PRO A 44 -9.31 -5.61 4.54
C PRO A 44 -8.57 -4.79 3.47
N TRP A 45 -8.21 -5.44 2.37
CA TRP A 45 -7.37 -4.85 1.30
C TRP A 45 -7.84 -3.47 0.80
N PRO A 46 -9.15 -3.22 0.58
CA PRO A 46 -9.62 -1.88 0.19
C PRO A 46 -9.24 -0.82 1.23
N ARG A 47 -9.42 -1.11 2.51
CA ARG A 47 -9.05 -0.22 3.63
C ARG A 47 -7.54 -0.04 3.76
N ALA A 48 -6.76 -1.06 3.41
CA ALA A 48 -5.31 -0.96 3.36
C ALA A 48 -4.84 0.01 2.28
N LEU A 49 -5.44 -0.05 1.09
CA LEU A 49 -5.17 0.89 0.01
C LEU A 49 -5.63 2.32 0.35
N GLU A 50 -6.75 2.46 1.04
CA GLU A 50 -7.22 3.76 1.56
C GLU A 50 -6.22 4.38 2.53
N GLN A 51 -5.76 3.59 3.51
CA GLN A 51 -4.75 4.03 4.48
C GLN A 51 -3.41 4.35 3.82
N ALA A 52 -3.05 3.62 2.75
CA ALA A 52 -1.85 3.87 1.99
C ALA A 52 -1.95 5.06 1.01
N GLY A 53 -3.14 5.66 0.85
CA GLY A 53 -3.37 6.74 -0.11
C GLY A 53 -3.35 6.28 -1.57
N LEU A 54 -3.60 4.99 -1.81
CA LEU A 54 -3.50 4.33 -3.12
C LEU A 54 -4.86 4.20 -3.83
N LYS A 55 -5.90 4.89 -3.36
CA LYS A 55 -7.19 4.94 -4.07
C LYS A 55 -6.99 5.49 -5.49
N PRO A 56 -7.68 4.92 -6.50
CA PRO A 56 -7.62 5.41 -7.86
C PRO A 56 -8.27 6.80 -7.91
N THR A 57 -7.45 7.84 -7.77
CA THR A 57 -7.83 9.11 -8.39
C THR A 57 -7.67 8.88 -9.89
N PRO A 58 -8.67 9.20 -10.74
CA PRO A 58 -8.51 9.13 -12.18
C PRO A 58 -7.22 9.88 -12.61
N PRO A 59 -6.60 9.50 -13.74
CA PRO A 59 -5.25 9.91 -14.12
C PRO A 59 -5.20 11.42 -14.42
N ASN A 60 -5.18 12.23 -13.37
CA ASN A 60 -4.85 13.64 -13.46
C ASN A 60 -4.18 14.08 -12.15
N GLY A 61 -2.85 14.08 -12.19
CA GLY A 61 -2.01 14.91 -11.33
C GLY A 61 -1.90 14.51 -9.86
N ARG A 62 -0.93 13.65 -9.53
CA ARG A 62 -0.19 13.79 -8.26
C ARG A 62 1.17 13.10 -8.30
N LYS A 63 2.14 13.87 -8.80
CA LYS A 63 3.50 14.04 -8.29
C LYS A 63 3.80 13.13 -7.08
N GLN A 64 4.32 11.92 -7.30
CA GLN A 64 5.09 11.26 -6.25
C GLN A 64 6.49 11.87 -6.31
N LYS A 65 6.68 12.90 -5.48
CA LYS A 65 8.00 13.43 -5.18
C LYS A 65 8.83 12.27 -4.62
N ALA A 66 9.72 11.73 -5.44
CA ALA A 66 10.87 11.01 -4.95
C ALA A 66 11.64 11.99 -4.06
N GLN A 67 11.66 11.67 -2.78
CA GLN A 67 12.45 12.34 -1.76
C GLN A 67 13.93 12.25 -2.15
N VAL A 68 14.60 13.39 -2.02
CA VAL A 68 16.03 13.64 -2.22
C VAL A 68 16.95 12.69 -1.45
#